data_AF-A0A6J2YDY1-F1
#
_entry.id   AF-A0A6J2YDY1-F1
#
_cell.length_a   1.000
_cell.length_b   1.000
_cell.length_c   1.000
_cell.angle_alpha   90.00
_cell.angle_beta   90.00
_cell.angle_gamma   90.00
#
_symmetry.space_group_name_H-M   'P 1'
#
loop_
_entity.id
_entity.type
_entity.pdbx_description
1 polymer ?
#
loop_
_entity_poly.entity_id
_entity_poly.type
_entity_poly.pdbx_seq_one_letter_code
_entity_poly.pdbx_strand_id
1 'polypeptide(L)'
;MAFRYGYLSLSMKVVPRNDSEWIFREPTIDIFTDADLYALQPNQRSGRKQRRVFDGDFHMEFCDNIKQLVQAYFRDFDFELLDQPWKAFTSSWSIETLARNLGINSSFIAKEHCYVLVRLSRFRDSSRLARTPSNLKVVEPVQREIDDIVVGDVASVLMFIKKFGSHYIQSYVTGNSLYQVFVFNKSSYRQIKDRLKNQGISNITEMELHQYFSPWNAELVGSIKVASGNQTVENWASSRLRANYLFGSFPTLLKSKGDPRLLGKLNSLLKNEAILQMEMRTLSAAIEDPSKRKWFVEVLDNFLKLWESNL
;
A
#
# COMPACT_ATOMS: atom_id res chain seq x y z
N MET A 1 9.06 -20.19 25.86
CA MET A 1 7.92 -19.25 25.91
C MET A 1 8.27 -18.09 24.99
N ALA A 2 7.81 -18.12 23.73
CA ALA A 2 8.17 -17.11 22.73
C ALA A 2 7.27 -15.88 22.90
N PHE A 3 7.83 -14.77 23.37
CA PHE A 3 7.16 -13.49 23.36
C PHE A 3 6.86 -13.11 21.91
N ARG A 4 5.61 -12.78 21.59
CA ARG A 4 5.25 -12.19 20.30
C ARG A 4 5.83 -10.77 20.27
N TYR A 5 7.02 -10.61 19.73
CA TYR A 5 7.69 -9.33 19.56
C TYR A 5 7.07 -8.56 18.38
N GLY A 6 6.59 -7.33 18.64
CA GLY A 6 6.31 -6.30 17.62
C GLY A 6 5.34 -6.71 16.51
N TYR A 7 4.03 -6.60 16.77
CA TYR A 7 3.04 -6.59 15.70
C TYR A 7 3.12 -5.24 14.99
N LEU A 8 3.92 -5.16 13.92
CA LEU A 8 3.86 -4.05 12.95
C LEU A 8 2.81 -4.31 11.86
N SER A 9 2.16 -5.48 11.87
CA SER A 9 1.20 -5.84 10.84
C SER A 9 -0.11 -5.10 11.02
N LEU A 10 -0.13 -3.85 10.60
CA LEU A 10 -1.33 -3.04 10.49
C LEU A 10 -2.27 -3.67 9.45
N SER A 11 -3.46 -4.09 9.89
CA SER A 11 -4.55 -4.41 8.98
C SER A 11 -5.17 -3.11 8.43
N MET A 12 -4.74 -2.71 7.25
CA MET A 12 -5.20 -1.48 6.60
C MET A 12 -6.43 -1.73 5.74
N LYS A 13 -7.62 -1.38 6.24
CA LYS A 13 -8.88 -1.37 5.48
C LYS A 13 -9.76 -0.24 6.00
N VAL A 14 -10.27 0.60 5.10
CA VAL A 14 -11.28 1.62 5.45
C VAL A 14 -12.61 0.90 5.61
N VAL A 15 -13.10 0.80 6.84
CA VAL A 15 -14.45 0.27 7.11
C VAL A 15 -15.23 1.39 7.77
N PRO A 16 -16.27 1.93 7.11
CA PRO A 16 -17.17 2.84 7.81
C PRO A 16 -17.91 2.03 8.88
N ARG A 17 -17.57 2.25 10.15
CA ARG A 17 -18.49 1.93 11.25
C ARG A 17 -19.42 3.12 11.39
N ASN A 18 -20.71 2.84 11.57
CA ASN A 18 -21.75 3.87 11.66
C ASN A 18 -21.57 4.84 12.82
N ASP A 19 -20.64 4.55 13.74
CA ASP A 19 -20.38 5.36 14.91
C ASP A 19 -18.91 5.83 14.87
N SER A 20 -18.70 7.06 14.41
CA SER A 20 -17.46 7.86 14.41
C SER A 20 -16.29 7.45 13.48
N GLU A 21 -15.71 8.49 12.88
CA GLU A 21 -14.66 8.56 11.84
C GLU A 21 -13.52 7.55 11.94
N TRP A 22 -13.30 6.63 10.97
CA TRP A 22 -11.92 6.22 10.65
C TRP A 22 -11.72 5.16 9.53
N ILE A 23 -10.46 5.17 9.07
CA ILE A 23 -9.83 4.58 7.89
C ILE A 23 -9.04 3.27 8.19
N PHE A 24 -8.88 2.91 9.47
CA PHE A 24 -8.08 1.77 9.94
C PHE A 24 -8.96 0.71 10.62
N ARG A 25 -8.47 -0.53 10.80
CA ARG A 25 -9.18 -1.57 11.57
C ARG A 25 -8.61 -1.81 12.97
N GLU A 26 -7.37 -1.41 13.18
CA GLU A 26 -6.66 -1.61 14.44
C GLU A 26 -6.94 -0.47 15.41
N PRO A 27 -6.98 -0.72 16.74
CA PRO A 27 -7.14 0.35 17.71
C PRO A 27 -6.08 1.43 17.46
N THR A 28 -6.53 2.61 17.08
CA THR A 28 -5.69 3.79 16.91
C THR A 28 -5.79 4.63 18.18
N ILE A 29 -4.71 5.32 18.52
CA ILE A 29 -4.64 6.21 19.67
C ILE A 29 -4.27 7.59 19.15
N ASP A 30 -5.02 8.60 19.56
CA ASP A 30 -4.68 9.99 19.27
C ASP A 30 -3.47 10.39 20.11
N ILE A 31 -2.37 10.74 19.44
CA ILE A 31 -1.13 11.14 20.11
C ILE A 31 -1.03 12.67 20.26
N PHE A 32 -1.58 13.40 19.30
CA PHE A 32 -1.50 14.85 19.27
C PHE A 32 -2.88 15.48 19.46
N THR A 33 -2.95 16.53 20.27
CA THR A 33 -4.14 17.38 20.35
C THR A 33 -4.17 18.34 19.18
N ASP A 34 -5.37 18.65 18.68
CA ASP A 34 -5.60 19.65 17.63
C ASP A 34 -4.85 19.37 16.31
N ALA A 35 -4.56 18.10 16.01
CA ALA A 35 -3.85 17.69 14.79
C ALA A 35 -4.50 18.23 13.51
N ASP A 36 -5.83 18.36 13.50
CA ASP A 36 -6.61 18.91 12.39
C ASP A 36 -6.26 20.37 12.06
N LEU A 37 -5.87 21.18 13.06
CA LEU A 37 -5.42 22.55 12.84
C LEU A 37 -4.12 22.61 12.03
N TYR A 38 -3.34 21.53 12.11
CA TYR A 38 -2.07 21.37 11.40
C TYR A 38 -2.19 20.52 10.16
N ALA A 39 -3.38 19.95 9.86
CA ALA A 39 -3.61 19.27 8.60
C ALA A 39 -3.49 20.29 7.47
N LEU A 40 -2.51 20.07 6.59
CA LEU A 40 -2.46 20.73 5.31
C LEU A 40 -3.69 20.26 4.56
N GLN A 41 -4.70 21.12 4.46
CA GLN A 41 -5.78 20.87 3.53
C GLN A 41 -5.13 20.64 2.17
N PRO A 42 -5.49 19.55 1.46
CA PRO A 42 -4.97 19.32 0.14
C PRO A 42 -5.19 20.60 -0.64
N ASN A 43 -4.10 21.18 -1.14
CA ASN A 43 -4.13 22.39 -1.92
C ASN A 43 -5.31 22.25 -2.89
N GLN A 44 -6.33 23.10 -2.77
CA GLN A 44 -7.38 23.25 -3.77
C GLN A 44 -6.78 23.84 -5.07
N ARG A 45 -5.55 23.47 -5.43
CA ARG A 45 -4.93 23.59 -6.76
C ARG A 45 -5.52 22.58 -7.75
N SER A 46 -6.69 22.02 -7.44
CA SER A 46 -7.72 21.82 -8.45
C SER A 46 -8.87 22.77 -8.17
N GLY A 47 -8.59 24.07 -8.37
CA GLY A 47 -9.59 25.12 -8.51
C GLY A 47 -10.41 24.84 -9.76
N ARG A 48 -11.35 23.90 -9.61
CA ARG A 48 -12.53 23.63 -10.43
C ARG A 48 -13.12 22.34 -9.88
N LYS A 49 -14.36 22.43 -9.39
CA LYS A 49 -15.35 21.34 -9.42
C LYS A 49 -15.58 20.88 -10.88
N GLN A 50 -14.53 20.54 -11.62
CA GLN A 50 -14.67 19.78 -12.83
C GLN A 50 -14.89 18.35 -12.37
N ARG A 51 -16.03 17.81 -12.77
CA ARG A 51 -16.23 16.38 -13.03
C ARG A 51 -15.04 15.91 -13.88
N ARG A 52 -13.88 15.68 -13.26
CA ARG A 52 -12.75 15.05 -13.95
C ARG A 52 -13.25 13.65 -14.26
N VAL A 53 -13.43 13.40 -15.55
CA VAL A 53 -13.60 12.05 -16.07
C VAL A 53 -12.49 11.23 -15.43
N PHE A 54 -12.87 10.09 -14.84
CA PHE A 54 -11.87 9.19 -14.32
C PHE A 54 -11.15 8.58 -15.51
N ASP A 55 -9.99 9.14 -15.86
CA ASP A 55 -9.21 8.68 -17.00
C ASP A 55 -8.36 7.44 -16.66
N GLY A 56 -8.42 6.98 -15.41
CA GLY A 56 -7.74 5.81 -14.89
C GLY A 56 -6.25 6.06 -14.63
N ASP A 57 -5.85 6.02 -13.35
CA ASP A 57 -4.43 6.00 -13.01
C ASP A 57 -3.90 4.58 -13.18
N PHE A 58 -3.48 4.26 -14.41
CA PHE A 58 -2.94 2.95 -14.78
C PHE A 58 -1.44 2.89 -14.61
N HIS A 59 -1.00 1.96 -13.77
CA HIS A 59 0.41 1.65 -13.57
C HIS A 59 0.69 0.20 -13.92
N MET A 60 1.85 -0.03 -14.53
CA MET A 60 2.36 -1.35 -14.85
C MET A 60 3.80 -1.45 -14.34
N GLU A 61 4.05 -2.43 -13.46
CA GLU A 61 5.32 -2.58 -12.77
C GLU A 61 5.91 -3.96 -13.03
N PHE A 62 7.10 -3.97 -13.65
CA PHE A 62 7.86 -5.19 -13.98
C PHE A 62 8.73 -5.60 -12.80
N CYS A 63 8.48 -6.81 -12.29
CA CYS A 63 9.10 -7.34 -11.08
C CYS A 63 9.85 -8.64 -11.41
N ASP A 64 11.17 -8.63 -11.26
CA ASP A 64 12.03 -9.76 -11.64
C ASP A 64 11.88 -10.97 -10.69
N ASN A 65 11.31 -10.76 -9.49
CA ASN A 65 11.07 -11.78 -8.48
C ASN A 65 9.94 -11.35 -7.51
N ILE A 66 9.58 -12.24 -6.58
CA ILE A 66 8.49 -12.01 -5.63
C ILE A 66 8.78 -10.83 -4.67
N LYS A 67 10.03 -10.63 -4.27
CA LYS A 67 10.43 -9.50 -3.42
C LYS A 67 10.11 -8.17 -4.12
N GLN A 68 10.48 -8.04 -5.39
CA GLN A 68 10.16 -6.85 -6.19
C GLN A 68 8.64 -6.69 -6.39
N LEU A 69 7.89 -7.79 -6.52
CA LEU A 69 6.43 -7.71 -6.64
C LEU A 69 5.78 -7.17 -5.35
N VAL A 70 6.23 -7.63 -4.18
CA VAL A 70 5.71 -7.12 -2.90
C VAL A 70 6.13 -5.67 -2.68
N GLN A 71 7.36 -5.30 -3.04
CA GLN A 71 7.81 -3.90 -3.07
C GLN A 71 6.93 -3.03 -3.97
N ALA A 72 6.62 -3.50 -5.19
CA ALA A 72 5.71 -2.82 -6.10
C ALA A 72 4.30 -2.69 -5.54
N TYR A 73 3.80 -3.74 -4.88
CA TYR A 73 2.48 -3.74 -4.26
C TYR A 73 2.33 -2.67 -3.18
N PHE A 74 3.35 -2.50 -2.33
CA PHE A 74 3.41 -1.53 -1.23
C PHE A 74 4.24 -0.28 -1.54
N ARG A 75 4.48 0.05 -2.82
CA ARG A 75 5.40 1.15 -3.20
C ARG A 75 5.09 2.49 -2.54
N ASP A 76 3.81 2.82 -2.39
CA ASP A 76 3.36 4.10 -1.85
C ASP A 76 3.14 4.06 -0.33
N PHE A 77 3.70 3.06 0.36
CA PHE A 77 3.66 2.91 1.81
C PHE A 77 5.08 3.08 2.34
N ASP A 78 5.28 4.15 3.11
CA ASP A 78 6.57 4.52 3.66
C ASP A 78 6.55 4.52 5.18
N PHE A 79 7.65 4.05 5.78
CA PHE A 79 7.86 3.98 7.22
C PHE A 79 9.27 4.46 7.53
N GLU A 80 9.35 5.54 8.29
CA GLU A 80 10.63 6.07 8.76
C GLU A 80 11.44 5.00 9.50
N LEU A 81 12.76 4.97 9.27
CA LEU A 81 13.71 3.98 9.82
C LEU A 81 13.55 2.52 9.32
N LEU A 82 12.67 2.22 8.37
CA LEU A 82 12.64 0.92 7.69
C LEU A 82 13.27 1.01 6.30
N ASP A 83 14.24 0.12 6.03
CA ASP A 83 14.83 0.00 4.69
C ASP A 83 13.89 -0.71 3.71
N GLN A 84 13.02 -1.58 4.23
CA GLN A 84 12.06 -2.36 3.46
C GLN A 84 10.64 -2.20 4.04
N PRO A 85 9.98 -1.03 3.86
CA PRO A 85 8.69 -0.72 4.49
C PRO A 85 7.59 -1.76 4.26
N TRP A 86 7.58 -2.41 3.09
CA TRP A 86 6.64 -3.48 2.76
C TRP A 86 6.70 -4.67 3.72
N LYS A 87 7.85 -4.94 4.36
CA LYS A 87 7.99 -6.01 5.35
C LYS A 87 7.08 -5.78 6.54
N ALA A 88 6.85 -4.52 6.96
CA ALA A 88 5.93 -4.16 8.05
C ALA A 88 4.56 -4.84 7.90
N PHE A 89 4.12 -5.01 6.64
CA PHE A 89 2.82 -5.58 6.31
C PHE A 89 2.85 -7.08 6.03
N THR A 90 3.93 -7.58 5.43
CA THR A 90 3.95 -8.94 4.87
C THR A 90 4.79 -9.93 5.66
N SER A 91 5.58 -9.51 6.64
CA SER A 91 6.50 -10.40 7.37
C SER A 91 5.78 -11.55 8.09
N SER A 92 4.52 -11.36 8.46
CA SER A 92 3.68 -12.39 9.07
C SER A 92 2.84 -13.19 8.08
N TRP A 93 2.90 -12.88 6.77
CA TRP A 93 2.07 -13.55 5.77
C TRP A 93 2.68 -14.88 5.37
N SER A 94 1.88 -15.95 5.50
CA SER A 94 2.22 -17.23 4.86
C SER A 94 2.24 -17.10 3.33
N ILE A 95 2.88 -18.05 2.65
CA ILE A 95 2.90 -18.13 1.18
C ILE A 95 1.47 -18.13 0.62
N GLU A 96 0.53 -18.83 1.27
CA GLU A 96 -0.88 -18.90 0.87
C GLU A 96 -1.58 -17.55 1.04
N THR A 97 -1.27 -16.84 2.13
CA THR A 97 -1.84 -15.51 2.38
C THR A 97 -1.34 -14.50 1.36
N LEU A 98 -0.04 -14.53 1.06
CA LEU A 98 0.56 -13.69 0.03
C LEU A 98 -0.04 -13.98 -1.35
N ALA A 99 -0.11 -15.25 -1.74
CA ALA A 99 -0.70 -15.68 -3.02
C ALA A 99 -2.15 -15.21 -3.16
N ARG A 100 -2.97 -15.43 -2.12
CA ARG A 100 -4.37 -14.99 -2.07
C ARG A 100 -4.52 -13.48 -2.19
N ASN A 101 -3.68 -12.70 -1.50
CA ASN A 101 -3.71 -11.24 -1.56
C ASN A 101 -3.29 -10.72 -2.93
N LEU A 102 -2.33 -11.38 -3.59
CA LEU A 102 -1.87 -11.05 -4.94
C LEU A 102 -2.78 -11.60 -6.06
N GLY A 103 -3.76 -12.44 -5.72
CA GLY A 103 -4.68 -13.04 -6.69
C GLY A 103 -4.04 -14.14 -7.55
N ILE A 104 -3.00 -14.81 -7.06
CA ILE A 104 -2.28 -15.89 -7.77
C ILE A 104 -2.25 -17.18 -6.94
N ASN A 105 -1.81 -18.30 -7.54
CA ASN A 105 -1.64 -19.57 -6.82
C ASN A 105 -0.31 -19.58 -6.04
N SER A 106 -0.28 -20.22 -4.87
CA SER A 106 0.93 -20.37 -4.03
C SER A 106 2.09 -21.06 -4.76
N SER A 107 1.81 -21.92 -5.74
CA SER A 107 2.84 -22.56 -6.58
C SER A 107 3.70 -21.54 -7.34
N PHE A 108 3.14 -20.37 -7.66
CA PHE A 108 3.85 -19.30 -8.34
C PHE A 108 4.60 -18.37 -7.38
N ILE A 109 4.42 -18.50 -6.07
CA ILE A 109 5.23 -17.80 -5.06
C ILE A 109 6.48 -18.61 -4.70
N ALA A 110 6.34 -19.94 -4.59
CA ALA A 110 7.39 -20.83 -4.12
C ALA A 110 8.51 -21.08 -5.14
N LYS A 111 8.26 -20.77 -6.42
CA LYS A 111 9.18 -20.99 -7.54
C LYS A 111 9.71 -19.67 -8.09
N GLU A 112 10.83 -19.73 -8.81
CA GLU A 112 11.38 -18.57 -9.48
C GLU A 112 10.56 -18.17 -10.72
N HIS A 113 9.73 -17.14 -10.56
CA HIS A 113 8.98 -16.51 -11.64
C HIS A 113 9.25 -15.01 -11.69
N CYS A 114 8.91 -14.41 -12.83
CA CYS A 114 8.85 -12.96 -12.98
C CYS A 114 7.39 -12.53 -13.03
N TYR A 115 7.13 -11.29 -12.62
CA TYR A 115 5.77 -10.81 -12.41
C TYR A 115 5.59 -9.44 -13.05
N VAL A 116 4.37 -9.15 -13.45
CA VAL A 116 3.95 -7.79 -13.78
C VAL A 116 2.71 -7.46 -12.97
N LEU A 117 2.80 -6.41 -12.16
CA LEU A 117 1.67 -5.86 -11.43
C LEU A 117 1.03 -4.76 -12.27
N VAL A 118 -0.26 -4.93 -12.60
CA VAL A 118 -1.07 -3.89 -13.22
C VAL A 118 -2.03 -3.35 -12.16
N ARG A 119 -2.07 -2.03 -12.00
CA ARG A 119 -2.93 -1.34 -11.03
C ARG A 119 -3.73 -0.24 -11.72
N LEU A 120 -4.98 -0.09 -11.34
CA LEU A 120 -5.87 1.00 -11.70
C LEU A 120 -6.40 1.63 -10.41
N SER A 121 -5.96 2.85 -10.10
CA SER A 121 -6.29 3.53 -8.84
C SER A 121 -7.29 4.65 -9.04
N ARG A 122 -8.25 4.77 -8.12
CA ARG A 122 -9.12 5.95 -7.96
C ARG A 122 -8.90 6.56 -6.57
N PHE A 123 -8.06 7.59 -6.52
CA PHE A 123 -7.87 8.40 -5.31
C PHE A 123 -9.13 9.22 -5.00
N ARG A 124 -9.44 9.43 -3.72
CA ARG A 124 -10.63 10.14 -3.25
C ARG A 124 -10.23 11.33 -2.39
N ASP A 125 -9.69 11.04 -1.21
CA ASP A 125 -9.32 12.04 -0.22
C ASP A 125 -7.86 11.85 0.18
N SER A 126 -7.22 12.95 0.59
CA SER A 126 -5.86 12.92 1.12
C SER A 126 -5.76 13.88 2.30
N SER A 127 -4.91 13.50 3.26
CA SER A 127 -4.55 14.36 4.38
C SER A 127 -3.06 14.26 4.62
N ARG A 128 -2.46 15.37 5.05
CA ARG A 128 -1.06 15.45 5.42
C ARG A 128 -0.93 16.44 6.56
N LEU A 129 -0.29 16.03 7.64
CA LEU A 129 0.10 16.97 8.69
C LEU A 129 1.17 17.91 8.12
N ALA A 130 1.10 19.20 8.46
CA ALA A 130 2.18 20.14 8.20
C ALA A 130 3.48 19.57 8.80
N ARG A 131 4.62 19.86 8.16
CA ARG A 131 5.94 19.42 8.66
C ARG A 131 5.99 19.69 10.16
N THR A 132 6.10 18.62 10.93
CA THR A 132 5.98 18.51 12.38
C THR A 132 6.15 19.87 13.05
N PRO A 133 5.07 20.64 13.29
CA PRO A 133 5.20 21.84 14.07
C PRO A 133 5.80 21.41 15.40
N SER A 134 6.91 22.03 15.81
CA SER A 134 7.54 21.90 17.13
C SER A 134 6.59 22.22 18.31
N ASN A 135 5.30 22.40 18.01
CA ASN A 135 4.23 22.94 18.83
C ASN A 135 2.99 22.02 18.81
N LEU A 136 3.03 20.86 18.13
CA LEU A 136 1.97 19.85 18.24
C LEU A 136 1.98 19.33 19.68
N LYS A 137 0.99 19.78 20.45
CA LYS A 137 0.84 19.36 21.83
C LYS A 137 0.49 17.88 21.86
N VAL A 138 1.21 17.16 22.70
CA VAL A 138 0.98 15.74 22.96
C VAL A 138 -0.17 15.60 23.96
N VAL A 139 -1.04 14.61 23.77
CA VAL A 139 -2.10 14.33 24.76
C VAL A 139 -1.48 13.95 26.10
N GLU A 140 -2.09 14.38 27.21
CA GLU A 140 -1.53 14.22 28.56
C GLU A 140 -1.12 12.77 28.90
N PRO A 141 -1.90 11.71 28.59
CA PRO A 141 -1.50 10.34 28.88
C PRO A 141 -0.22 9.91 28.16
N VAL A 142 -0.01 10.40 26.94
CA VAL A 142 1.20 10.10 26.16
C VAL A 142 2.37 10.90 26.70
N GLN A 143 2.15 12.17 27.08
CA GLN A 143 3.21 13.00 27.66
C GLN A 143 3.80 12.38 28.93
N ARG A 144 2.96 11.88 29.84
CA ARG A 144 3.42 11.21 31.07
C ARG A 144 4.34 10.02 30.77
N GLU A 145 4.02 9.27 29.72
CA GLU A 145 4.78 8.09 29.33
C GLU A 145 6.06 8.44 28.56
N ILE A 146 6.09 9.60 27.89
CA ILE A 146 7.34 10.20 27.38
C ILE A 146 8.25 10.63 28.53
N ASP A 147 7.66 11.19 29.60
CA ASP A 147 8.40 11.64 30.77
C ASP A 147 9.07 10.46 31.51
N ASP A 148 8.46 9.27 31.46
CA ASP A 148 9.00 8.02 32.00
C ASP A 148 10.09 7.36 31.13
N ILE A 149 10.39 7.87 29.93
CA ILE A 149 11.52 7.38 29.14
C ILE A 149 12.83 7.77 29.83
N VAL A 150 13.65 6.77 30.17
CA VAL A 150 14.95 6.94 30.83
C VAL A 150 16.09 6.69 29.85
N VAL A 151 16.97 7.67 29.70
CA VAL A 151 18.16 7.55 28.84
C VAL A 151 19.06 6.44 29.36
N GLY A 152 19.48 5.54 28.45
CA GLY A 152 20.27 4.36 28.78
C GLY A 152 19.43 3.12 29.17
N ASP A 153 18.13 3.27 29.39
CA ASP A 153 17.22 2.14 29.62
C ASP A 153 16.43 1.80 28.36
N VAL A 154 16.76 0.67 27.74
CA VAL A 154 16.06 0.13 26.56
C VAL A 154 14.62 -0.28 26.91
N ALA A 155 14.38 -0.79 28.12
CA ALA A 155 13.07 -1.29 28.52
C ALA A 155 12.04 -0.16 28.58
N SER A 156 12.42 1.03 29.09
CA SER A 156 11.56 2.22 29.11
C SER A 156 11.01 2.57 27.72
N VAL A 157 11.87 2.58 26.68
CA VAL A 157 11.48 2.87 25.29
C VAL A 157 10.56 1.77 24.73
N LEU A 158 10.90 0.49 24.94
CA LEU A 158 10.07 -0.62 24.45
C LEU A 158 8.69 -0.66 25.12
N MET A 159 8.59 -0.27 26.40
CA MET A 159 7.30 -0.14 27.09
C MET A 159 6.46 0.99 26.49
N PHE A 160 7.05 2.14 26.18
CA PHE A 160 6.37 3.23 25.46
C PHE A 160 5.84 2.75 24.10
N ILE A 161 6.70 2.13 23.28
CA ILE A 161 6.32 1.62 21.96
C ILE A 161 5.20 0.59 22.05
N LYS A 162 5.23 -0.26 23.07
CA LYS A 162 4.17 -1.26 23.29
C LYS A 162 2.81 -0.62 23.62
N LYS A 163 2.80 0.55 24.27
CA LYS A 163 1.57 1.27 24.66
C LYS A 163 1.01 2.12 23.53
N PHE A 164 1.85 2.86 22.80
CA PHE A 164 1.42 3.89 21.86
C PHE A 164 1.83 3.65 20.40
N GLY A 165 2.60 2.60 20.15
CA GLY A 165 3.26 2.37 18.86
C GLY A 165 4.57 3.14 18.73
N SER A 166 5.25 2.96 17.61
CA SER A 166 6.52 3.63 17.29
C SER A 166 6.35 4.79 16.32
N HIS A 167 5.24 4.83 15.58
CA HIS A 167 5.01 5.77 14.49
C HIS A 167 3.59 6.37 14.55
N TYR A 168 3.45 7.56 13.99
CA TYR A 168 2.18 8.19 13.69
C TYR A 168 2.01 8.36 12.17
N ILE A 169 0.76 8.54 11.74
CA ILE A 169 0.43 8.79 10.33
C ILE A 169 0.72 10.25 10.02
N GLN A 170 1.78 10.51 9.25
CA GLN A 170 2.11 11.86 8.78
C GLN A 170 1.23 12.26 7.60
N SER A 171 0.96 11.32 6.69
CA SER A 171 0.06 11.55 5.58
C SER A 171 -0.56 10.25 5.08
N TYR A 172 -1.72 10.37 4.45
CA TYR A 172 -2.38 9.26 3.80
C TYR A 172 -3.18 9.73 2.58
N VAL A 173 -3.39 8.80 1.64
CA VAL A 173 -4.32 8.95 0.53
C VAL A 173 -5.27 7.78 0.54
N THR A 174 -6.56 8.09 0.50
CA THR A 174 -7.64 7.10 0.46
C THR A 174 -8.27 7.04 -0.92
N GLY A 175 -8.93 5.92 -1.22
CA GLY A 175 -9.63 5.68 -2.47
C GLY A 175 -10.01 4.23 -2.60
N ASN A 176 -9.90 3.70 -3.81
CA ASN A 176 -9.85 2.25 -4.04
C ASN A 176 -9.08 1.96 -5.33
N SER A 177 -8.58 0.74 -5.47
CA SER A 177 -7.86 0.33 -6.68
C SER A 177 -8.20 -1.09 -7.08
N LEU A 178 -8.17 -1.34 -8.38
CA LEU A 178 -8.10 -2.68 -8.94
C LEU A 178 -6.65 -3.02 -9.21
N TYR A 179 -6.28 -4.27 -8.99
CA TYR A 179 -4.97 -4.76 -9.39
C TYR A 179 -5.03 -6.20 -9.89
N GLN A 180 -4.06 -6.56 -10.73
CA GLN A 180 -3.92 -7.90 -11.28
C GLN A 180 -2.45 -8.21 -11.46
N VAL A 181 -2.04 -9.42 -11.06
CA VAL A 181 -0.68 -9.91 -11.23
C VAL A 181 -0.64 -10.88 -12.41
N PHE A 182 0.30 -10.67 -13.32
CA PHE A 182 0.63 -11.59 -14.41
C PHE A 182 1.94 -12.28 -14.09
N VAL A 183 2.01 -13.59 -14.25
CA VAL A 183 3.19 -14.41 -13.98
C VAL A 183 3.79 -14.90 -15.28
N PHE A 184 5.11 -14.81 -15.39
CA PHE A 184 5.86 -15.15 -16.58
C PHE A 184 7.11 -15.96 -16.22
N ASN A 185 7.51 -16.83 -17.16
CA ASN A 185 8.86 -17.36 -17.16
C ASN A 185 9.86 -16.26 -17.55
N LYS A 186 11.14 -16.47 -17.22
CA LYS A 186 12.21 -15.48 -17.45
C LYS A 186 12.37 -15.07 -18.92
N SER A 187 12.14 -15.98 -19.88
CA SER A 187 12.35 -15.71 -21.31
C SER A 187 11.28 -14.76 -21.85
N SER A 188 10.00 -15.11 -21.69
CA SER A 188 8.87 -14.30 -22.11
C SER A 188 8.89 -12.94 -21.42
N TYR A 189 9.17 -12.92 -20.11
CA TYR A 189 9.27 -11.68 -19.35
C TYR A 189 10.32 -10.72 -19.89
N ARG A 190 11.54 -11.20 -20.19
CA ARG A 190 12.63 -10.38 -20.74
C ARG A 190 12.25 -9.79 -22.09
N GLN A 191 11.67 -10.59 -22.99
CA GLN A 191 11.21 -10.10 -24.29
C GLN A 191 10.20 -8.96 -24.16
N ILE A 192 9.21 -9.11 -23.27
CA ILE A 192 8.18 -8.09 -23.03
C ILE A 192 8.81 -6.84 -22.38
N LYS A 193 9.66 -7.02 -21.37
CA LYS A 193 10.34 -5.92 -20.66
C LYS A 193 11.24 -5.11 -21.61
N ASP A 194 12.03 -5.78 -22.43
CA ASP A 194 12.93 -5.14 -23.40
C ASP A 194 12.13 -4.40 -24.48
N ARG A 195 11.05 -5.02 -24.96
CA ARG A 195 10.12 -4.39 -25.92
C ARG A 195 9.56 -3.07 -25.38
N LEU A 196 9.03 -3.08 -24.16
CA LEU A 196 8.43 -1.91 -23.50
C LEU A 196 9.48 -0.85 -23.16
N LYS A 197 10.69 -1.24 -22.74
CA LYS A 197 11.78 -0.32 -22.43
C LYS A 197 12.34 0.36 -23.68
N ASN A 198 12.53 -0.38 -24.76
CA ASN A 198 13.20 0.12 -25.96
C ASN A 198 12.28 0.99 -26.84
N GLN A 199 10.98 0.70 -26.88
CA GLN A 199 10.04 1.45 -27.72
C GLN A 199 9.16 2.42 -26.96
N GLY A 200 9.07 2.30 -25.62
CA GLY A 200 8.18 3.09 -24.80
C GLY A 200 6.73 2.59 -24.87
N ILE A 201 6.02 2.66 -23.74
CA ILE A 201 4.63 2.19 -23.59
C ILE A 201 3.68 2.88 -24.60
N SER A 202 3.96 4.13 -24.97
CA SER A 202 3.17 4.93 -25.90
C SER A 202 3.18 4.41 -27.34
N ASN A 203 4.20 3.62 -27.71
CA ASN A 203 4.37 3.08 -29.06
C ASN A 203 3.86 1.63 -29.18
N ILE A 204 3.28 1.08 -28.11
CA ILE A 204 2.71 -0.27 -28.10
C ILE A 204 1.19 -0.16 -28.26
N THR A 205 0.67 -0.86 -29.26
CA THR A 205 -0.77 -0.87 -29.53
C THR A 205 -1.51 -1.60 -28.41
N GLU A 206 -2.79 -1.29 -28.21
CA GLU A 206 -3.65 -1.99 -27.25
C GLU A 206 -3.69 -3.50 -27.53
N MET A 207 -3.76 -3.88 -28.81
CA MET A 207 -3.75 -5.27 -29.26
C MET A 207 -2.44 -5.98 -28.90
N GLU A 208 -1.29 -5.36 -29.17
CA GLU A 208 0.02 -5.92 -28.84
C GLU A 208 0.18 -6.10 -27.33
N LEU A 209 -0.28 -5.12 -26.53
CA LEU A 209 -0.31 -5.25 -25.08
C LEU A 209 -1.19 -6.42 -24.63
N HIS A 210 -2.41 -6.54 -25.16
CA HIS A 210 -3.30 -7.65 -24.86
C HIS A 210 -2.72 -9.02 -25.25
N GLN A 211 -1.89 -9.08 -26.28
CA GLN A 211 -1.22 -10.31 -26.69
C GLN A 211 -0.12 -10.68 -25.68
N TYR A 212 0.75 -9.73 -25.29
CA TYR A 212 1.81 -9.99 -24.31
C TYR A 212 1.29 -10.47 -22.96
N PHE A 213 0.14 -9.95 -22.54
CA PHE A 213 -0.50 -10.27 -21.27
C PHE A 213 -1.63 -11.30 -21.41
N SER A 214 -1.68 -12.01 -22.53
CA SER A 214 -2.62 -13.12 -22.73
C SER A 214 -2.14 -14.39 -22.05
N PRO A 215 -3.04 -15.38 -21.82
CA PRO A 215 -2.64 -16.68 -21.26
C PRO A 215 -1.68 -17.50 -22.15
N TRP A 216 -1.39 -17.06 -23.38
CA TRP A 216 -0.45 -17.76 -24.28
C TRP A 216 0.99 -17.34 -24.04
N ASN A 217 1.20 -16.17 -23.45
CA ASN A 217 2.51 -15.63 -23.11
C ASN A 217 2.77 -15.65 -21.60
N ALA A 218 1.73 -15.45 -20.78
CA ALA A 218 1.81 -15.55 -19.33
C ALA A 218 1.61 -17.00 -18.87
N GLU A 219 2.42 -17.45 -17.90
CA GLU A 219 2.22 -18.73 -17.23
C GLU A 219 0.96 -18.72 -16.35
N LEU A 220 0.61 -17.54 -15.82
CA LEU A 220 -0.64 -17.31 -15.13
C LEU A 220 -1.13 -15.87 -15.36
N VAL A 221 -2.39 -15.75 -15.72
CA VAL A 221 -3.14 -14.49 -15.58
C VAL A 221 -3.85 -14.54 -14.22
N GLY A 222 -3.37 -13.75 -13.26
CA GLY A 222 -3.94 -13.71 -11.92
C GLY A 222 -5.37 -13.18 -11.89
N SER A 223 -6.06 -13.38 -10.78
CA SER A 223 -7.40 -12.83 -10.57
C SER A 223 -7.34 -11.31 -10.40
N ILE A 224 -8.38 -10.61 -10.86
CA ILE A 224 -8.52 -9.18 -10.58
C ILE A 224 -8.95 -9.03 -9.12
N LYS A 225 -8.19 -8.26 -8.36
CA LYS A 225 -8.41 -7.99 -6.94
C LYS A 225 -8.74 -6.51 -6.70
N VAL A 226 -9.39 -6.23 -5.58
CA VAL A 226 -9.73 -4.87 -5.14
C VAL A 226 -9.01 -4.57 -3.83
N ALA A 227 -8.36 -3.42 -3.70
CA ALA A 227 -7.60 -3.06 -2.49
C ALA A 227 -8.47 -3.08 -1.21
N SER A 228 -9.73 -2.66 -1.28
CA SER A 228 -10.66 -2.75 -0.15
C SER A 228 -11.09 -4.20 0.20
N GLY A 229 -10.87 -5.16 -0.70
CA GLY A 229 -11.42 -6.51 -0.62
C GLY A 229 -12.93 -6.59 -0.87
N ASN A 230 -13.51 -5.58 -1.52
CA ASN A 230 -14.93 -5.56 -1.87
C ASN A 230 -15.24 -6.63 -2.95
N GLN A 231 -15.75 -7.78 -2.52
CA GLN A 231 -16.02 -8.92 -3.40
C GLN A 231 -17.02 -8.61 -4.51
N THR A 232 -17.98 -7.71 -4.26
CA THR A 232 -18.95 -7.28 -5.27
C THR A 232 -18.25 -6.58 -6.43
N VAL A 233 -17.30 -5.70 -6.13
CA VAL A 233 -16.49 -5.00 -7.14
C VAL A 233 -15.54 -5.98 -7.83
N GLU A 234 -14.92 -6.93 -7.12
CA GLU A 234 -14.07 -7.97 -7.72
C GLU A 234 -14.84 -8.85 -8.70
N ASN A 235 -16.05 -9.29 -8.33
CA ASN A 235 -16.93 -10.11 -9.17
C ASN A 235 -17.41 -9.33 -10.40
N TRP A 236 -17.76 -8.04 -10.20
CA TRP A 236 -18.09 -7.16 -11.32
C TRP A 236 -16.91 -7.01 -12.29
N ALA A 237 -15.71 -6.76 -11.78
CA ALA A 237 -14.51 -6.59 -12.60
C ALA A 237 -14.20 -7.88 -13.37
N SER A 238 -14.23 -9.04 -12.70
CA SER A 238 -13.95 -10.34 -13.30
C SER A 238 -14.97 -10.76 -14.38
N SER A 239 -16.22 -10.30 -14.26
CA SER A 239 -17.27 -10.58 -15.25
C SER A 239 -17.31 -9.59 -16.41
N ARG A 240 -16.96 -8.31 -16.18
CA ARG A 240 -17.08 -7.23 -17.18
C ARG A 240 -15.79 -6.86 -17.87
N LEU A 241 -14.63 -7.00 -17.20
CA LEU A 241 -13.32 -6.72 -17.77
C LEU A 241 -12.75 -7.98 -18.40
N ARG A 242 -13.39 -8.45 -19.47
CA ARG A 242 -12.95 -9.65 -20.19
C ARG A 242 -12.47 -9.31 -21.58
N ALA A 243 -11.31 -9.85 -21.94
CA ALA A 243 -10.80 -9.80 -23.31
C ALA A 243 -11.14 -11.11 -24.02
N ASN A 244 -11.66 -10.99 -25.24
CA ASN A 244 -11.99 -12.11 -26.10
C ASN A 244 -10.78 -12.47 -26.96
N TYR A 245 -10.43 -13.74 -26.97
CA TYR A 245 -9.38 -14.35 -27.79
C TYR A 245 -10.00 -15.49 -28.61
N LEU A 246 -9.25 -16.02 -29.56
CA LEU A 246 -9.74 -17.02 -30.54
C LEU A 246 -10.43 -18.24 -29.90
N PHE A 247 -9.98 -18.66 -28.70
CA PHE A 247 -10.46 -19.87 -28.02
C PHE A 247 -11.06 -19.62 -26.63
N GLY A 248 -11.46 -18.39 -26.33
CA GLY A 248 -12.09 -18.08 -25.06
C GLY A 248 -12.01 -16.62 -24.65
N SER A 249 -12.59 -16.33 -23.50
CA SER A 249 -12.63 -15.00 -22.91
C SER A 249 -12.02 -15.07 -21.52
N PHE A 250 -11.11 -14.17 -21.17
CA PHE A 250 -10.42 -14.18 -19.87
C PHE A 250 -10.50 -12.82 -19.18
N PRO A 251 -10.67 -12.78 -17.83
CA PRO A 251 -10.58 -11.54 -17.07
C PRO A 251 -9.22 -10.87 -17.21
N THR A 252 -9.20 -9.60 -17.59
CA THR A 252 -7.99 -8.80 -17.64
C THR A 252 -8.27 -7.33 -17.35
N LEU A 253 -7.54 -6.77 -16.40
CA LEU A 253 -7.63 -5.36 -16.04
C LEU A 253 -7.22 -4.46 -17.20
N LEU A 254 -6.37 -4.95 -18.12
CA LEU A 254 -5.96 -4.23 -19.31
C LEU A 254 -7.14 -3.85 -20.22
N LYS A 255 -8.27 -4.57 -20.14
CA LYS A 255 -9.48 -4.25 -20.91
C LYS A 255 -10.05 -2.87 -20.57
N SER A 256 -9.75 -2.35 -19.38
CA SER A 256 -10.19 -1.02 -18.96
C SER A 256 -9.30 0.12 -19.49
N LYS A 257 -8.11 -0.19 -20.02
CA LYS A 257 -7.23 0.80 -20.62
C LYS A 257 -7.85 1.28 -21.93
N GLY A 258 -8.11 2.59 -22.04
CA GLY A 258 -8.65 3.18 -23.27
C GLY A 258 -10.16 3.00 -23.50
N ASP A 259 -10.91 2.49 -22.52
CA ASP A 259 -12.39 2.41 -22.58
C ASP A 259 -13.05 3.39 -21.59
N PRO A 260 -13.42 4.61 -22.03
CA PRO A 260 -14.03 5.62 -21.16
C PRO A 260 -15.36 5.18 -20.54
N ARG A 261 -16.09 4.25 -21.17
CA ARG A 261 -17.38 3.76 -20.64
C ARG A 261 -17.14 2.83 -19.46
N LEU A 262 -16.16 1.92 -19.57
CA LEU A 262 -15.74 1.07 -18.46
C LEU A 262 -15.16 1.90 -17.31
N LEU A 263 -14.32 2.89 -17.63
CA LEU A 263 -13.77 3.80 -16.62
C LEU A 263 -14.86 4.63 -15.93
N GLY A 264 -15.85 5.12 -16.67
CA GLY A 264 -17.01 5.80 -16.09
C GLY A 264 -17.78 4.93 -15.07
N LYS A 265 -17.96 3.63 -15.38
CA LYS A 265 -18.57 2.67 -14.44
C LYS A 265 -17.66 2.42 -13.24
N LEU A 266 -16.36 2.19 -13.46
CA LEU A 266 -15.38 1.96 -12.40
C LEU A 266 -15.28 3.15 -11.44
N ASN A 267 -15.39 4.39 -11.92
CA ASN A 267 -15.44 5.58 -11.08
C ASN A 267 -16.60 5.58 -10.07
N SER A 268 -17.73 4.95 -10.42
CA SER A 268 -18.87 4.81 -9.50
C SER A 268 -18.70 3.65 -8.51
N LEU A 269 -18.00 2.59 -8.91
CA LEU A 269 -17.79 1.38 -8.11
C LEU A 269 -16.62 1.51 -7.14
N LEU A 270 -15.52 2.15 -7.55
CA LEU A 270 -14.32 2.37 -6.74
C LEU A 270 -14.57 3.54 -5.78
N LYS A 271 -15.32 3.25 -4.71
CA LYS A 271 -15.64 4.18 -3.61
C LYS A 271 -14.41 4.47 -2.75
N ASN A 272 -14.57 5.28 -1.69
CA ASN A 272 -13.50 5.53 -0.75
C ASN A 272 -13.44 4.43 0.32
N GLU A 273 -12.77 3.31 0.03
CA GLU A 273 -12.82 2.07 0.82
C GLU A 273 -11.44 1.46 1.14
N ALA A 274 -10.35 2.10 0.72
CA ALA A 274 -8.99 1.63 0.93
C ALA A 274 -8.02 2.80 1.15
N ILE A 275 -6.96 2.54 1.91
CA ILE A 275 -5.77 3.39 1.93
C ILE A 275 -4.91 2.95 0.74
N LEU A 276 -4.56 3.90 -0.10
CA LEU A 276 -3.75 3.66 -1.29
C LEU A 276 -2.30 4.11 -1.09
N GLN A 277 -2.09 5.11 -0.23
CA GLN A 277 -0.77 5.64 0.11
C GLN A 277 -0.72 6.01 1.57
N MET A 278 0.43 5.82 2.22
CA MET A 278 0.62 6.18 3.62
C MET A 278 2.09 6.52 3.90
N GLU A 279 2.32 7.59 4.66
CA GLU A 279 3.63 7.95 5.20
C GLU A 279 3.55 7.93 6.73
N MET A 280 4.40 7.10 7.35
CA MET A 280 4.50 6.95 8.79
C MET A 280 5.80 7.57 9.30
N ARG A 281 5.71 8.43 10.32
CA ARG A 281 6.86 9.09 10.96
C ARG A 281 6.99 8.67 12.41
N THR A 282 8.20 8.65 12.91
CA THR A 282 8.51 8.21 14.28
C THR A 282 7.89 9.14 15.31
N LEU A 283 7.44 8.57 16.43
CA LEU A 283 6.96 9.35 17.58
C LEU A 283 8.07 10.13 18.30
N SER A 284 9.32 10.03 17.84
CA SER A 284 10.42 10.88 18.32
C SER A 284 10.11 12.38 18.21
N ALA A 285 9.28 12.75 17.24
CA ALA A 285 8.74 14.10 17.06
C ALA A 285 8.00 14.65 18.30
N ALA A 286 7.37 13.78 19.09
CA ALA A 286 6.63 14.14 20.29
C ALA A 286 7.53 14.35 21.53
N ILE A 287 8.81 13.92 21.46
CA ILE A 287 9.73 13.98 22.59
C ILE A 287 10.52 15.29 22.52
N GLU A 288 10.23 16.24 23.40
CA GLU A 288 10.89 17.56 23.41
C GLU A 288 12.37 17.48 23.82
N ASP A 289 12.69 16.70 24.86
CA ASP A 289 14.05 16.52 25.37
C ASP A 289 14.98 15.89 24.30
N PRO A 290 16.04 16.59 23.85
CA PRO A 290 16.91 16.10 22.78
C PRO A 290 17.65 14.80 23.11
N SER A 291 18.01 14.59 24.38
CA SER A 291 18.74 13.41 24.83
C SER A 291 17.82 12.19 24.84
N LYS A 292 16.61 12.33 25.37
CA LYS A 292 15.57 11.30 25.30
C LYS A 292 15.17 10.99 23.87
N ARG A 293 15.00 12.02 23.02
CA ARG A 293 14.67 11.84 21.60
C ARG A 293 15.73 11.03 20.88
N LYS A 294 17.01 11.38 21.07
CA LYS A 294 18.13 10.64 20.48
C LYS A 294 18.16 9.19 20.96
N TRP A 295 17.99 8.97 22.26
CA TRP A 295 17.94 7.63 22.85
C TRP A 295 16.78 6.79 22.30
N PHE A 296 15.59 7.38 22.20
CA PHE A 296 14.42 6.75 21.62
C PHE A 296 14.66 6.31 20.18
N VAL A 297 15.22 7.20 19.34
CA VAL A 297 15.53 6.89 17.94
C VAL A 297 16.56 5.78 17.83
N GLU A 298 17.61 5.80 18.65
CA GLU A 298 18.65 4.76 18.66
C GLU A 298 18.09 3.38 19.01
N VAL A 299 17.27 3.31 20.08
CA VAL A 299 16.64 2.06 20.49
C VAL A 299 15.66 1.56 19.41
N LEU A 300 14.86 2.47 18.83
CA LEU A 300 13.89 2.13 17.79
C LEU A 300 14.59 1.63 16.52
N ASP A 301 15.60 2.34 16.04
CA ASP A 301 16.38 1.98 14.84
C ASP A 301 17.02 0.59 14.99
N ASN A 302 17.66 0.34 16.14
CA ASN A 302 18.22 -0.98 16.45
C ASN A 302 17.14 -2.08 16.49
N PHE A 303 15.99 -1.79 17.10
CA PHE A 303 14.89 -2.74 17.18
C PHE A 303 14.30 -3.07 15.80
N LEU A 304 14.08 -2.05 14.96
CA LEU A 304 13.54 -2.24 13.60
C LEU A 304 14.52 -3.00 12.70
N LYS A 305 15.82 -2.69 12.76
CA LYS A 305 16.85 -3.42 12.00
C LYS A 305 16.92 -4.89 12.39
N LEU A 306 16.87 -5.19 13.69
CA LEU A 306 16.80 -6.57 14.17
C LEU A 306 15.52 -7.27 13.70
N TRP A 307 14.40 -6.55 13.69
CA TRP A 307 13.14 -7.09 13.20
C TRP A 307 13.18 -7.38 11.69
N GLU A 308 13.75 -6.47 10.88
CA GLU A 308 13.89 -6.64 9.43
C GLU A 308 14.87 -7.75 9.04
N SER A 309 15.89 -8.02 9.86
CA SER A 309 16.87 -9.08 9.59
C SER A 309 16.39 -10.48 9.98
N ASN A 310 15.48 -10.59 10.96
CA ASN A 310 15.04 -11.87 11.53
C ASN A 310 13.71 -12.39 10.96
N LEU A 311 13.10 -11.68 10.00
CA LEU A 311 11.87 -12.04 9.29
C LEU A 311 12.10 -12.14 7.77
#